data_AF-A0A7S0XAX1-F1
#
_entry.id   AF-A0A7S0XAX1-F1
#
_cell.length_a   1.000
_cell.length_b   1.000
_cell.length_c   1.000
_cell.angle_alpha   90.00
_cell.angle_beta   90.00
_cell.angle_gamma   90.00
#
_symmetry.space_group_name_H-M   'P 1'
#
loop_
_entity.id
_entity.type
_entity.pdbx_description
1 polymer ?
#
loop_
_entity_poly.entity_id
_entity_poly.type
_entity_poly.pdbx_seq_one_letter_code
_entity_poly.pdbx_strand_id
1 'polypeptide(L)'
;MLTDIRELAREGDGDLAGVDIIDRDARWITGAGRDIRARAAAALRAGMDAASQAEVGAALQVYYNLGELTAAVDSQVSALAAAAVDHVREALDPQRLSQAMGGAGGGGGGS
;
A
#
# COMPACT_ATOMS: atom_id res chain seq x y z
N MET A 1 -7.32 16.82 -9.88
CA MET A 1 -7.25 16.58 -11.35
C MET A 1 -8.27 15.55 -11.85
N LEU A 2 -8.28 14.28 -11.41
CA LEU A 2 -9.37 13.34 -11.78
C LEU A 2 -10.67 13.63 -11.00
N THR A 3 -10.55 14.10 -9.75
CA THR A 3 -11.68 14.62 -8.97
C THR A 3 -12.33 15.81 -9.67
N ASP A 4 -11.52 16.74 -10.15
CA ASP A 4 -11.95 17.96 -10.85
C ASP A 4 -12.67 17.61 -12.18
N ILE A 5 -12.20 16.58 -12.91
CA ILE A 5 -12.88 16.07 -14.12
C ILE A 5 -14.26 15.49 -13.79
N ARG A 6 -14.41 14.81 -12.64
CA ARG A 6 -15.71 14.27 -12.19
C ARG A 6 -16.66 15.36 -11.72
N GLU A 7 -16.14 16.45 -11.18
CA GLU A 7 -16.93 17.62 -10.79
C GLU A 7 -17.51 18.33 -12.01
N LEU A 8 -16.70 18.55 -13.05
CA LEU A 8 -17.14 19.11 -14.33
C LEU A 8 -18.18 18.22 -15.03
N ALA A 9 -18.06 16.89 -14.91
CA ALA A 9 -19.06 15.96 -15.45
C ALA A 9 -20.40 15.98 -14.71
N ARG A 10 -20.44 16.45 -13.45
CA ARG A 10 -21.69 16.63 -12.67
C ARG A 10 -22.41 17.94 -13.00
N GLU A 11 -21.69 18.97 -13.45
CA GLU A 11 -22.28 20.24 -13.86
C GLU A 11 -22.88 20.20 -15.28
N GLY A 12 -22.42 19.27 -16.12
CA GLY A 12 -22.99 18.99 -17.43
C GLY A 12 -24.24 18.11 -17.36
N ASP A 13 -25.36 18.67 -16.90
CA ASP A 13 -26.69 18.04 -16.95
C ASP A 13 -27.21 17.96 -18.39
N GLY A 14 -26.67 17.03 -19.16
CA GLY A 14 -27.16 16.65 -20.48
C GLY A 14 -27.09 15.14 -20.61
N ASP A 15 -28.23 14.51 -20.87
CA ASP A 15 -28.37 13.09 -21.13
C ASP A 15 -27.45 12.66 -22.29
N LEU A 16 -26.29 12.10 -21.93
CA LEU A 16 -25.24 11.65 -22.85
C LEU A 16 -25.13 10.11 -22.87
N ALA A 17 -26.07 9.41 -22.22
CA ALA A 17 -26.17 7.96 -22.25
C ALA A 17 -26.67 7.50 -23.63
N GLY A 18 -25.75 7.11 -24.51
CA GLY A 18 -26.05 6.68 -25.87
C GLY A 18 -25.03 7.10 -26.93
N VAL A 19 -24.03 7.88 -26.56
CA VAL A 19 -22.91 8.22 -27.46
C VAL A 19 -21.81 7.17 -27.28
N ASP A 20 -21.62 6.29 -28.27
CA ASP A 20 -20.61 5.20 -28.29
C ASP A 20 -19.18 5.66 -27.91
N ILE A 21 -18.88 6.95 -28.13
CA ILE A 21 -17.64 7.60 -27.71
C ILE A 21 -17.52 7.66 -26.18
N ILE A 22 -18.59 7.98 -25.46
CA ILE A 22 -18.60 8.12 -24.00
C ILE A 22 -18.49 6.74 -23.33
N ASP A 23 -19.12 5.70 -23.88
CA ASP A 23 -18.97 4.32 -23.38
C ASP A 23 -17.54 3.79 -23.59
N ARG A 24 -16.92 4.11 -24.72
CA ARG A 24 -15.52 3.79 -24.97
C ARG A 24 -14.59 4.54 -24.03
N ASP A 25 -14.82 5.82 -23.81
CA ASP A 25 -14.01 6.66 -22.94
C ASP A 25 -14.17 6.24 -21.47
N ALA A 26 -15.37 5.86 -21.02
CA ALA A 26 -15.62 5.32 -19.68
C ALA A 26 -14.87 4.01 -19.41
N ARG A 27 -14.85 3.09 -20.39
CA ARG A 27 -14.06 1.85 -20.32
C ARG A 27 -12.56 2.13 -20.26
N TRP A 28 -12.08 3.06 -21.09
CA TRP A 28 -10.68 3.48 -21.10
C TRP A 28 -10.27 4.14 -19.78
N ILE A 29 -11.08 5.05 -19.24
CA ILE A 29 -10.84 5.70 -17.94
C ILE A 29 -10.78 4.67 -16.81
N THR A 30 -11.65 3.66 -16.84
CA THR A 30 -11.65 2.58 -15.84
C THR A 30 -10.39 1.73 -15.93
N GLY A 31 -9.96 1.36 -17.15
CA GLY A 31 -8.71 0.64 -17.40
C GLY A 31 -7.49 1.42 -16.95
N ALA A 32 -7.37 2.68 -17.39
CA ALA A 32 -6.30 3.59 -16.99
C ALA A 32 -6.25 3.76 -15.47
N GLY A 33 -7.40 3.87 -14.80
CA GLY A 33 -7.48 3.94 -13.35
C GLY A 33 -6.94 2.69 -12.66
N ARG A 34 -7.21 1.48 -13.18
CA ARG A 34 -6.64 0.24 -12.63
C ARG A 34 -5.12 0.23 -12.76
N ASP A 35 -4.60 0.61 -13.92
CA ASP A 35 -3.15 0.63 -14.16
C ASP A 35 -2.42 1.65 -13.29
N ILE A 36 -3.02 2.84 -13.10
CA ILE A 36 -2.48 3.87 -12.21
C ILE A 36 -2.43 3.36 -10.77
N ARG A 37 -3.48 2.70 -10.29
CA ARG A 37 -3.48 2.07 -8.95
C ARG A 37 -2.40 1.01 -8.80
N ALA A 38 -2.23 0.15 -9.80
CA ALA A 38 -1.20 -0.90 -9.76
C ALA A 38 0.21 -0.29 -9.68
N ARG A 39 0.47 0.77 -10.45
CA ARG A 39 1.74 1.50 -10.40
C ARG A 39 1.95 2.23 -9.08
N ALA A 40 0.91 2.88 -8.54
CA ALA A 40 0.97 3.54 -7.25
C ALA A 40 1.26 2.55 -6.11
N ALA A 41 0.65 1.36 -6.15
CA ALA A 41 0.90 0.29 -5.17
C ALA A 41 2.36 -0.20 -5.24
N ALA A 42 2.87 -0.42 -6.44
CA ALA A 42 4.26 -0.84 -6.65
C ALA A 42 5.26 0.24 -6.18
N ALA A 43 5.00 1.50 -6.51
CA ALA A 43 5.82 2.63 -6.08
C ALA A 43 5.80 2.83 -4.56
N LEU A 44 4.62 2.69 -3.93
CA LEU A 44 4.48 2.79 -2.49
C LEU A 44 5.29 1.70 -1.77
N ARG A 45 5.19 0.46 -2.25
CA ARG A 45 5.96 -0.66 -1.69
C ARG A 45 7.46 -0.45 -1.86
N ALA A 46 7.91 -0.07 -3.05
CA ALA A 46 9.32 0.21 -3.31
C ALA A 46 9.85 1.34 -2.40
N GLY A 47 9.08 2.41 -2.23
CA GLY A 47 9.43 3.52 -1.33
C GLY A 47 9.51 3.09 0.14
N MET A 48 8.63 2.20 0.60
CA MET A 48 8.70 1.64 1.95
C MET A 48 9.92 0.73 2.13
N ASP A 49 10.18 -0.16 1.18
CA ASP A 49 11.34 -1.07 1.22
C ASP A 49 12.67 -0.27 1.22
N ALA A 50 12.72 0.87 0.52
CA ALA A 50 13.85 1.78 0.49
C ALA A 50 13.88 2.81 1.64
N ALA A 51 12.89 2.81 2.53
CA ALA A 51 12.68 3.82 3.57
C ALA A 51 12.68 5.28 3.05
N SER A 52 12.25 5.49 1.79
CA SER A 52 12.24 6.79 1.12
C SER A 52 10.91 7.51 1.33
N GLN A 53 10.89 8.46 2.26
CA GLN A 53 9.70 9.28 2.54
C GLN A 53 9.21 10.08 1.32
N ALA A 54 10.13 10.51 0.45
CA ALA A 54 9.79 11.23 -0.76
C ALA A 54 9.00 10.34 -1.74
N GLU A 55 9.43 9.09 -1.92
CA GLU A 55 8.75 8.13 -2.81
C GLU A 55 7.41 7.66 -2.24
N VAL A 56 7.37 7.41 -0.93
CA VAL A 56 6.12 7.09 -0.21
C VAL A 56 5.12 8.24 -0.36
N GLY A 57 5.54 9.48 -0.10
CA GLY A 57 4.68 10.66 -0.23
C GLY A 57 4.17 10.86 -1.66
N ALA A 58 5.02 10.68 -2.66
CA ALA A 58 4.63 10.78 -4.07
C ALA A 58 3.60 9.71 -4.45
N ALA A 59 3.76 8.46 -4.00
CA ALA A 59 2.81 7.39 -4.27
C ALA A 59 1.46 7.62 -3.58
N LEU A 60 1.46 8.09 -2.33
CA LEU A 60 0.24 8.46 -1.60
C LEU A 60 -0.49 9.64 -2.26
N GLN A 61 0.23 10.61 -2.82
CA GLN A 61 -0.38 11.71 -3.56
C GLN A 61 -1.18 11.23 -4.78
N VAL A 62 -0.75 10.14 -5.42
CA VAL A 62 -1.52 9.52 -6.51
C VAL A 62 -2.85 8.96 -5.97
N TYR A 63 -2.83 8.25 -4.83
CA TYR A 63 -4.07 7.76 -4.20
C TYR A 63 -4.99 8.89 -3.74
N TYR A 64 -4.44 10.00 -3.24
CA TYR A 64 -5.21 11.20 -2.95
C TYR A 64 -5.91 11.74 -4.18
N ASN A 65 -5.19 11.86 -5.30
CA ASN A 65 -5.73 12.34 -6.57
C ASN A 65 -6.81 11.41 -7.18
N LEU A 66 -6.85 10.14 -6.75
CA LEU A 66 -7.87 9.16 -7.12
C LEU A 66 -9.09 9.16 -6.16
N GLY A 67 -9.00 9.86 -5.03
CA GLY A 67 -10.01 9.82 -3.96
C GLY A 67 -9.97 8.56 -3.10
N GLU A 68 -8.85 7.84 -3.09
CA GLU A 68 -8.69 6.52 -2.46
C GLU A 68 -7.62 6.49 -1.36
N LEU A 69 -7.16 7.66 -0.92
CA LEU A 69 -6.05 7.79 0.05
C LEU A 69 -6.31 7.00 1.33
N THR A 70 -7.50 7.10 1.92
CA THR A 70 -7.84 6.43 3.19
C THR A 70 -7.67 4.91 3.06
N ALA A 71 -8.25 4.30 2.02
CA ALA A 71 -8.14 2.86 1.80
C ALA A 71 -6.68 2.41 1.57
N ALA A 72 -5.90 3.22 0.84
CA ALA A 72 -4.48 2.94 0.61
C ALA A 72 -3.66 3.00 1.91
N VAL A 73 -3.87 4.05 2.73
CA VAL A 73 -3.19 4.22 4.02
C VAL A 73 -3.58 3.11 5.00
N ASP A 74 -4.87 2.80 5.13
CA ASP A 74 -5.36 1.74 6.03
C ASP A 74 -4.76 0.39 5.69
N SER A 75 -4.64 0.08 4.38
CA SER A 75 -3.99 -1.14 3.92
C SER A 75 -2.51 -1.21 4.31
N GLN A 76 -1.78 -0.09 4.23
CA GLN A 76 -0.37 -0.06 4.63
C GLN A 76 -0.20 -0.18 6.13
N VAL A 77 -1.01 0.55 6.92
CA VAL A 77 -0.99 0.47 8.38
C VAL A 77 -1.30 -0.95 8.84
N SER A 78 -2.28 -1.60 8.22
CA SER A 78 -2.62 -3.00 8.52
C SER A 78 -1.47 -3.96 8.20
N ALA A 79 -0.79 -3.77 7.06
CA ALA A 79 0.36 -4.59 6.69
C ALA A 79 1.55 -4.40 7.66
N LEU A 80 1.85 -3.16 8.04
CA LEU A 80 2.89 -2.84 9.02
C LEU A 80 2.56 -3.42 10.41
N ALA A 81 1.31 -3.32 10.84
CA ALA A 81 0.86 -3.91 12.10
C ALA A 81 1.00 -5.44 12.10
N ALA A 82 0.63 -6.11 11.00
CA ALA A 82 0.79 -7.55 10.84
C ALA A 82 2.29 -7.96 10.90
N ALA A 83 3.15 -7.25 10.16
CA ALA A 83 4.59 -7.50 10.19
C ALA A 83 5.18 -7.31 11.60
N ALA A 84 4.76 -6.27 12.33
CA ALA A 84 5.18 -6.05 13.70
C ALA A 84 4.78 -7.20 14.64
N VAL A 85 3.55 -7.71 14.51
CA VAL A 85 3.08 -8.89 15.27
C VAL A 85 3.94 -10.11 14.96
N ASP A 86 4.27 -10.35 13.70
CA ASP A 86 5.09 -11.49 13.29
C ASP A 86 6.53 -11.38 13.80
N HIS A 87 7.14 -10.19 13.75
CA HIS A 87 8.46 -9.95 14.33
C HIS A 87 8.49 -10.13 15.85
N VAL A 88 7.45 -9.69 16.57
CA VAL A 88 7.33 -9.91 18.02
C VAL A 88 7.19 -11.40 18.32
N ARG A 89 6.42 -12.15 17.54
CA ARG A 89 6.29 -13.61 17.68
C ARG A 89 7.61 -14.32 17.43
N GLU A 90 8.35 -13.93 16.39
CA GLU A 90 9.66 -14.50 16.08
C GLU A 90 10.68 -14.21 17.20
N ALA A 91 10.70 -12.98 17.72
CA ALA A 91 11.59 -12.60 18.81
C ALA A 91 11.29 -13.32 20.13
N LEU A 92 10.01 -13.64 20.37
CA LEU A 92 9.53 -14.36 21.55
C LEU A 92 9.46 -15.89 21.35
N ASP A 93 9.97 -16.41 20.24
CA ASP A 93 10.01 -17.85 19.97
C ASP A 93 10.82 -18.56 21.08
N PRO A 94 10.19 -19.47 21.86
CA PRO A 94 10.85 -20.19 22.95
C PRO A 94 12.11 -20.95 22.52
N GLN A 95 12.17 -21.40 21.27
CA GLN A 95 13.34 -22.12 20.74
C GLN A 95 14.52 -21.16 20.52
N ARG A 96 14.25 -19.95 20.02
CA ARG A 96 15.27 -18.90 19.85
C ARG A 96 15.68 -18.30 21.19
N LEU A 97 14.72 -18.08 22.08
CA LEU A 97 14.97 -17.60 23.43
C LEU A 97 15.76 -18.63 24.26
N SER A 98 15.47 -19.92 24.12
CA SER A 98 16.22 -21.00 24.77
C SER A 98 17.63 -21.16 24.20
N GLN A 99 17.85 -20.96 22.89
CA GLN A 99 19.20 -20.91 22.30
C GLN A 99 19.98 -19.66 22.75
N ALA A 100 19.32 -18.50 22.83
CA ALA A 100 19.94 -17.26 23.32
C ALA A 100 20.30 -17.32 24.80
N MET A 101 19.47 -17.96 25.64
CA MET A 101 19.75 -18.17 27.07
C MET A 101 20.66 -19.37 27.35
N GLY A 102 20.62 -20.41 26.51
CA GLY A 102 21.39 -21.65 26.67
C GLY A 102 22.85 -21.57 26.24
N GLY A 103 23.23 -20.54 25.46
CA GLY A 103 24.61 -20.31 25.04
C GLY A 103 25.55 -19.77 26.14
N ALA A 104 25.02 -19.37 27.30
CA ALA A 104 25.81 -18.78 28.39
C ALA A 104 26.23 -19.79 29.50
N GLY A 105 25.91 -21.08 29.38
CA GLY A 105 26.01 -22.04 30.49
C GLY A 105 26.84 -23.31 30.29
N GLY A 106 27.54 -23.50 29.17
CA GLY A 106 28.18 -24.79 28.85
C GLY A 106 29.65 -24.70 28.52
N GLY A 107 30.52 -24.54 29.52
CA GLY A 107 31.97 -24.55 29.30
C GLY A 107 32.82 -24.41 30.56
N GLY A 108 32.40 -25.01 31.66
CA GLY A 108 33.20 -25.09 32.88
C GLY A 108 33.16 -26.50 33.47
N GLY A 109 34.29 -27.20 33.43
CA GLY A 109 34.63 -28.26 34.37
C GLY A 109 34.96 -29.65 33.81
N GLY A 110 36.18 -30.11 34.12
CA GLY A 110 36.63 -31.52 34.12
C GLY A 110 37.43 -31.89 32.86
N SER A 111 38.71 -32.28 32.89
CA SER A 111 39.57 -32.87 33.94
C SER A 111 41.04 -32.50 33.68
#